data_AF-A0A1C5UQG2-F1
#
_entry.id   AF-A0A1C5UQG2-F1
#
_cell.length_a   1.000
_cell.length_b   1.000
_cell.length_c   1.000
_cell.angle_alpha   90.00
_cell.angle_beta   90.00
_cell.angle_gamma   90.00
#
_symmetry.space_group_name_H-M   'P 1'
#
loop_
_entity.id
_entity.type
_entity.pdbx_description
1 polymer ?
#
loop_
_entity_poly.entity_id
_entity_poly.type
_entity_poly.pdbx_seq_one_letter_code
_entity_poly.pdbx_strand_id
1 'polypeptide(L)'
;MKKSIYIDFNILTWYMNNKTENENVGKCLEKIKKKYDIYCSPAHFEEIAKIEREMKERKISKAVIRKHKRYLEELTNQNIVYIEPRTSYGKYVLKKNSGLFPQVYRDVIKKDGPNITRAVETIDKKNLEFWKEKRATANDPNKSENKFLNATLVSGISTKDIFESKAVAYICEKTSWDDYKEKISPKLLKNIYEIDVKRPYHIFSLHIECAMKILNYCGYHSDTGNLESPTHDISHAIYGAKCDYFITRDKKLFFRLKAVYFWLGVPTKVFLCKGK
;
A
#
# COMPACT_ATOMS: atom_id res chain seq x y z
N MET A 1 10.63 -12.53 21.09
CA MET A 1 9.64 -12.59 19.98
C MET A 1 10.35 -12.23 18.68
N LYS A 2 10.12 -12.96 17.57
CA LYS A 2 10.74 -12.60 16.29
C LYS A 2 10.15 -11.26 15.81
N LYS A 3 10.94 -10.50 15.05
CA LYS A 3 10.44 -9.28 14.41
C LYS A 3 9.54 -9.63 13.24
N SER A 4 8.57 -8.76 12.99
CA SER A 4 7.55 -8.90 11.96
C SER A 4 7.97 -8.23 10.65
N ILE A 5 7.77 -8.94 9.54
CA ILE A 5 8.01 -8.45 8.19
C ILE A 5 6.66 -8.44 7.45
N TYR A 6 6.27 -7.28 6.94
CA TYR A 6 5.24 -7.16 5.93
C TYR A 6 5.87 -7.22 4.54
N ILE A 7 5.29 -8.02 3.65
CA ILE A 7 5.71 -8.09 2.25
C ILE A 7 4.68 -7.40 1.37
N ASP A 8 5.14 -6.68 0.36
CA ASP A 8 4.33 -6.20 -0.75
C ASP A 8 4.04 -7.35 -1.73
N PHE A 9 3.00 -7.25 -2.54
CA PHE A 9 2.59 -8.28 -3.49
C PHE A 9 3.63 -8.54 -4.58
N ASN A 10 4.40 -7.53 -4.99
CA ASN A 10 5.51 -7.73 -5.94
C ASN A 10 6.62 -8.66 -5.39
N ILE A 11 6.73 -8.82 -4.07
CA ILE A 11 7.64 -9.81 -3.45
C ILE A 11 7.10 -11.22 -3.68
N LEU A 12 5.79 -11.42 -3.55
CA LEU A 12 5.15 -12.70 -3.87
C LEU A 12 5.39 -13.07 -5.35
N THR A 13 5.15 -12.13 -6.27
CA THR A 13 5.36 -12.36 -7.71
C THR A 13 6.82 -12.71 -8.01
N TRP A 14 7.77 -11.96 -7.43
CA TRP A 14 9.18 -12.28 -7.58
C TRP A 14 9.53 -13.67 -7.02
N TYR A 15 9.05 -13.99 -5.82
CA TYR A 15 9.26 -15.29 -5.20
C TYR A 15 8.72 -16.43 -6.05
N MET A 16 7.51 -16.27 -6.60
CA MET A 16 6.86 -17.25 -7.48
C MET A 16 7.65 -17.53 -8.76
N ASN A 17 8.27 -16.51 -9.34
CA ASN A 17 9.04 -16.65 -10.57
C ASN A 17 10.43 -17.24 -10.32
N ASN A 18 11.06 -16.93 -9.17
CA ASN A 18 12.44 -17.32 -8.92
C ASN A 18 12.58 -18.64 -8.14
N LYS A 19 11.57 -19.05 -7.37
CA LYS A 19 11.65 -20.30 -6.59
C LYS A 19 11.80 -21.54 -7.47
N THR A 20 11.16 -21.57 -8.63
CA THR A 20 11.24 -22.69 -9.57
C THR A 20 12.57 -22.76 -10.30
N GLU A 21 13.25 -21.61 -10.44
CA GLU A 21 14.49 -21.48 -11.21
C GLU A 21 15.74 -21.53 -10.31
N ASN A 22 15.58 -21.28 -9.01
CA ASN A 22 16.70 -21.17 -8.09
C ASN A 22 16.39 -21.79 -6.71
N GLU A 23 16.93 -22.99 -6.48
CA GLU A 23 16.78 -23.73 -5.22
C GLU A 23 17.27 -22.96 -3.99
N ASN A 24 18.19 -21.99 -4.15
CA ASN A 24 18.69 -21.20 -3.04
C ASN A 24 17.64 -20.22 -2.50
N VAL A 25 16.64 -19.83 -3.28
CA VAL A 25 15.56 -18.94 -2.83
C VAL A 25 14.78 -19.58 -1.68
N GLY A 26 14.48 -20.88 -1.79
CA GLY A 26 13.83 -21.64 -0.71
C GLY A 26 14.69 -21.69 0.55
N LYS A 27 15.97 -22.03 0.41
CA LYS A 27 16.93 -22.08 1.54
C LYS A 27 17.09 -20.72 2.23
N CYS A 28 17.13 -19.63 1.47
CA CYS A 28 17.18 -18.27 1.99
C CYS A 28 15.91 -17.91 2.75
N LEU A 29 14.74 -18.24 2.20
CA LEU A 29 13.47 -18.02 2.88
C LEU A 29 13.42 -18.73 4.24
N GLU A 30 13.86 -19.99 4.32
CA GLU A 30 13.89 -20.73 5.59
C GLU A 30 14.85 -20.08 6.61
N LYS A 31 15.99 -19.54 6.16
CA LYS A 31 16.89 -18.75 7.03
C LYS A 31 16.22 -17.47 7.54
N ILE A 32 15.45 -16.78 6.69
CA ILE A 32 14.70 -15.57 7.08
C ILE A 32 13.62 -15.92 8.09
N LYS A 33 12.80 -16.95 7.82
CA LYS A 33 11.72 -17.41 8.71
C LYS A 33 12.22 -17.87 10.08
N LYS A 34 13.49 -18.31 10.21
CA LYS A 34 14.10 -18.59 11.52
C LYS A 34 14.27 -17.32 12.38
N LYS A 35 14.43 -16.15 11.76
CA LYS A 35 14.71 -14.87 12.44
C LYS A 35 13.50 -13.94 12.50
N TYR A 36 12.59 -14.05 11.53
CA TYR A 36 11.48 -13.14 11.33
C TYR A 36 10.16 -13.89 11.12
N ASP A 37 9.06 -13.27 11.51
CA ASP A 37 7.72 -13.71 11.12
C ASP A 37 7.26 -12.86 9.93
N ILE A 38 6.95 -13.50 8.81
CA ILE A 38 6.52 -12.82 7.58
C ILE A 38 5.00 -12.83 7.51
N TYR A 39 4.37 -11.69 7.26
CA TYR A 39 2.92 -11.50 7.28
C TYR A 39 2.40 -11.03 5.92
N CYS A 40 1.20 -11.49 5.56
CA CYS A 40 0.36 -10.89 4.53
C CYS A 40 -0.85 -10.17 5.16
N SER A 41 -1.81 -9.77 4.34
CA SER A 41 -3.03 -9.07 4.74
C SER A 41 -4.16 -9.31 3.73
N PRO A 42 -5.39 -8.85 4.02
CA PRO A 42 -6.46 -8.74 3.02
C PRO A 42 -6.03 -8.15 1.67
N ALA A 43 -5.12 -7.15 1.65
CA ALA A 43 -4.65 -6.50 0.42
C ALA A 43 -4.08 -7.50 -0.60
N HIS A 44 -3.34 -8.50 -0.13
CA HIS A 44 -2.78 -9.54 -0.99
C HIS A 44 -3.87 -10.39 -1.66
N PHE A 45 -4.96 -10.64 -0.93
CA PHE A 45 -6.09 -11.39 -1.47
C PHE A 45 -6.91 -10.53 -2.43
N GLU A 46 -7.02 -9.22 -2.22
CA GLU A 46 -7.67 -8.28 -3.14
C GLU A 46 -6.96 -8.27 -4.50
N GLU A 47 -5.62 -8.29 -4.52
CA GLU A 47 -4.84 -8.39 -5.74
C GLU A 47 -4.99 -9.76 -6.43
N ILE A 48 -5.03 -10.85 -5.66
CA ILE A 48 -5.38 -12.18 -6.21
C ILE A 48 -6.79 -12.14 -6.81
N ALA A 49 -7.74 -11.45 -6.18
CA ALA A 49 -9.10 -11.28 -6.70
C ALA A 49 -9.09 -10.49 -8.02
N LYS A 50 -8.30 -9.42 -8.10
CA LYS A 50 -8.12 -8.62 -9.32
C LYS A 50 -7.60 -9.49 -10.47
N ILE A 51 -6.56 -10.29 -10.23
CA ILE A 51 -6.05 -11.26 -11.19
C ILE A 51 -7.15 -12.25 -11.60
N GLU A 52 -7.94 -12.78 -10.66
CA GLU A 52 -9.05 -13.69 -10.98
C GLU A 52 -10.11 -13.03 -11.88
N ARG A 53 -10.46 -11.76 -11.62
CA ARG A 53 -11.42 -11.00 -12.43
C ARG A 53 -10.91 -10.85 -13.86
N GLU A 54 -9.68 -10.36 -14.03
CA GLU A 54 -9.05 -10.16 -15.34
C GLU A 54 -8.89 -11.49 -16.10
N MET A 55 -8.64 -12.60 -15.40
CA MET A 55 -8.56 -13.94 -15.99
C MET A 55 -9.91 -14.48 -16.46
N LYS A 56 -11.01 -14.22 -15.74
CA LYS A 56 -12.37 -14.62 -16.16
C LYS A 56 -12.74 -13.96 -17.47
N GLU A 57 -12.41 -12.68 -17.62
CA GLU A 57 -12.59 -11.93 -18.87
C GLU A 57 -11.76 -12.54 -20.02
N ARG A 58 -10.60 -13.12 -19.71
CA ARG A 58 -9.67 -13.73 -20.68
C ARG A 58 -9.73 -15.26 -20.80
N LYS A 59 -10.70 -15.93 -20.15
CA LYS A 59 -10.86 -17.41 -20.11
C LYS A 59 -9.61 -18.20 -19.65
N ILE A 60 -8.82 -17.66 -18.72
CA ILE A 60 -7.59 -18.30 -18.20
C ILE A 60 -7.91 -19.30 -17.06
N SER A 61 -7.08 -20.34 -16.91
CA SER A 61 -7.25 -21.42 -15.92
C SER A 61 -7.17 -20.97 -14.45
N LYS A 62 -8.09 -21.49 -13.61
CA LYS A 62 -8.07 -21.35 -12.13
C LYS A 62 -6.82 -21.91 -11.45
N ALA A 63 -5.97 -22.65 -12.17
CA ALA A 63 -4.69 -23.14 -11.65
C ALA A 63 -3.76 -21.99 -11.20
N VAL A 64 -3.81 -20.84 -11.88
CA VAL A 64 -2.95 -19.69 -11.55
C VAL A 64 -3.31 -19.09 -10.19
N ILE A 65 -4.59 -18.96 -9.87
CA ILE A 65 -5.07 -18.45 -8.57
C ILE A 65 -4.67 -19.39 -7.43
N ARG A 66 -4.81 -20.70 -7.63
CA ARG A 66 -4.36 -21.72 -6.66
C ARG A 66 -2.85 -21.62 -6.43
N LYS A 67 -2.06 -21.34 -7.48
CA LYS A 67 -0.62 -21.12 -7.37
C LYS A 67 -0.32 -19.91 -6.47
N HIS A 68 -0.92 -18.74 -6.72
CA HIS A 68 -0.69 -17.54 -5.90
C HIS A 68 -1.01 -17.78 -4.41
N LYS A 69 -2.18 -18.36 -4.12
CA LYS A 69 -2.57 -18.70 -2.74
C LYS A 69 -1.53 -19.60 -2.07
N ARG A 70 -1.11 -20.68 -2.72
CA ARG A 70 -0.14 -21.64 -2.16
C ARG A 70 1.21 -20.98 -1.85
N TYR A 71 1.72 -20.16 -2.78
CA TYR A 71 3.00 -19.48 -2.57
C TYR A 71 2.91 -18.40 -1.49
N LEU A 72 1.76 -17.73 -1.34
CA LEU A 72 1.53 -16.79 -0.26
C LEU A 72 1.46 -17.52 1.10
N GLU A 73 0.73 -18.63 1.17
CA GLU A 73 0.70 -19.50 2.37
C GLU A 73 2.09 -19.97 2.78
N GLU A 74 2.88 -20.40 1.80
CA GLU A 74 4.26 -20.81 2.03
C GLU A 74 5.12 -19.64 2.54
N LEU A 75 5.03 -18.48 1.88
CA LEU A 75 5.88 -17.33 2.18
C LEU A 75 5.61 -16.77 3.58
N THR A 76 4.34 -16.74 4.00
CA THR A 76 3.92 -16.13 5.26
C THR A 76 3.67 -17.12 6.39
N ASN A 77 3.73 -18.43 6.12
CA ASN A 77 3.29 -19.45 7.07
C ASN A 77 1.87 -19.19 7.61
N GLN A 78 0.98 -18.67 6.75
CA GLN A 78 -0.38 -18.24 7.12
C GLN A 78 -0.44 -17.17 8.23
N ASN A 79 0.65 -16.42 8.45
CA ASN A 79 0.63 -15.27 9.31
C ASN A 79 -0.06 -14.11 8.58
N ILE A 80 -0.98 -13.43 9.27
CA ILE A 80 -1.80 -12.36 8.70
C ILE A 80 -1.86 -11.15 9.64
N VAL A 81 -1.73 -9.95 9.07
CA VAL A 81 -2.12 -8.69 9.70
C VAL A 81 -3.58 -8.44 9.35
N TYR A 82 -4.42 -8.26 10.36
CA TYR A 82 -5.87 -8.20 10.18
C TYR A 82 -6.54 -7.28 11.19
N ILE A 83 -7.71 -6.73 10.87
CA ILE A 83 -8.50 -5.88 11.78
C ILE A 83 -9.50 -6.74 12.57
N GLU A 84 -9.38 -6.77 13.89
CA GLU A 84 -10.29 -7.53 14.76
C GLU A 84 -10.87 -6.65 15.89
N PRO A 85 -12.21 -6.65 16.10
CA PRO A 85 -13.24 -7.12 15.16
C PRO A 85 -13.25 -6.27 13.87
N ARG A 86 -13.86 -6.76 12.78
CA ARG A 86 -14.07 -5.98 11.53
C ARG A 86 -15.15 -4.90 11.72
N THR A 87 -14.99 -4.06 12.71
CA THR A 87 -15.85 -2.90 12.98
C THR A 87 -15.00 -1.65 13.00
N SER A 88 -15.63 -0.48 12.99
CA SER A 88 -14.94 0.80 13.21
C SER A 88 -14.18 0.83 14.55
N TYR A 89 -14.50 -0.04 15.51
CA TYR A 89 -13.81 -0.11 16.80
C TYR A 89 -12.63 -1.11 16.82
N GLY A 90 -12.40 -1.80 15.70
CA GLY A 90 -11.37 -2.82 15.56
C GLY A 90 -9.95 -2.30 15.72
N LYS A 91 -9.07 -3.20 16.17
CA LYS A 91 -7.62 -2.97 16.19
C LYS A 91 -6.93 -3.94 15.25
N TYR A 92 -5.82 -3.51 14.67
CA TYR A 92 -5.01 -4.42 13.87
C TYR A 92 -4.28 -5.39 14.78
N VAL A 93 -4.35 -6.66 14.44
CA VAL A 93 -3.77 -7.79 15.16
C VAL A 93 -2.86 -8.57 14.22
N LEU A 94 -1.68 -8.92 14.73
CA LEU A 94 -0.77 -9.87 14.09
C LEU A 94 -1.16 -11.28 14.55
N LYS A 95 -1.70 -12.09 13.64
CA LYS A 95 -2.12 -13.46 13.94
C LYS A 95 -1.20 -14.44 13.24
N LYS A 96 -0.59 -15.36 14.01
CA LYS A 96 0.33 -16.38 13.49
C LYS A 96 -0.39 -17.67 13.17
N ASN A 97 0.04 -18.38 12.13
CA ASN A 97 -0.48 -19.69 11.70
C ASN A 97 -2.02 -19.74 11.81
N SER A 98 -2.66 -18.68 11.34
CA SER A 98 -4.01 -18.41 11.79
C SER A 98 -5.01 -19.21 10.98
N GLY A 99 -5.93 -19.91 11.66
CA GLY A 99 -7.15 -20.44 11.02
C GLY A 99 -7.99 -19.36 10.33
N LEU A 100 -7.69 -18.07 10.56
CA LEU A 100 -8.29 -16.94 9.86
C LEU A 100 -7.82 -16.83 8.40
N PHE A 101 -6.62 -17.30 8.02
CA PHE A 101 -6.12 -17.11 6.65
C PHE A 101 -7.09 -17.66 5.60
N PRO A 102 -7.58 -18.92 5.70
CA PRO A 102 -8.61 -19.43 4.78
C PRO A 102 -9.93 -18.65 4.83
N GLN A 103 -10.33 -18.18 6.02
CA GLN A 103 -11.55 -17.39 6.18
C GLN A 103 -11.44 -16.04 5.49
N VAL A 104 -10.37 -15.29 5.75
CA VAL A 104 -10.12 -13.98 5.15
C VAL A 104 -9.99 -14.10 3.63
N TYR A 105 -9.28 -15.12 3.14
CA TYR A 105 -9.24 -15.42 1.71
C TYR A 105 -10.64 -15.63 1.12
N ARG A 106 -11.48 -16.44 1.77
CA ARG A 106 -12.87 -16.65 1.31
C ARG A 106 -13.68 -15.36 1.31
N ASP A 107 -13.58 -14.56 2.37
CA ASP A 107 -14.35 -13.33 2.49
C ASP A 107 -13.96 -12.29 1.44
N VAL A 108 -12.66 -12.14 1.15
CA VAL A 108 -12.16 -11.17 0.16
C VAL A 108 -12.46 -11.62 -1.27
N ILE A 109 -12.33 -12.92 -1.58
CA ILE A 109 -12.49 -13.43 -2.95
C ILE A 109 -13.94 -13.74 -3.33
N LYS A 110 -14.78 -14.23 -2.39
CA LYS A 110 -16.08 -14.84 -2.75
C LYS A 110 -17.33 -14.01 -2.41
N LYS A 111 -17.26 -13.06 -1.47
CA LYS A 111 -18.41 -12.22 -1.07
C LYS A 111 -18.41 -10.91 -1.86
N ASP A 112 -18.91 -9.81 -1.30
CA ASP A 112 -18.93 -8.48 -1.93
C ASP A 112 -17.55 -7.80 -2.00
N GLY A 113 -16.51 -8.40 -1.40
CA GLY A 113 -15.14 -7.89 -1.40
C GLY A 113 -14.66 -7.41 -2.79
N PRO A 114 -14.80 -8.21 -3.86
CA PRO A 114 -14.35 -7.80 -5.20
C PRO A 114 -15.15 -6.62 -5.78
N ASN A 115 -16.44 -6.50 -5.47
CA ASN A 115 -17.28 -5.39 -5.94
C ASN A 115 -16.94 -4.09 -5.21
N ILE A 116 -16.77 -4.16 -3.89
CA ILE A 116 -16.35 -3.01 -3.07
C ILE A 116 -14.97 -2.53 -3.50
N THR A 117 -14.02 -3.45 -3.65
CA THR A 117 -12.66 -3.12 -4.11
C THR A 117 -12.68 -2.43 -5.47
N ARG A 118 -13.46 -2.95 -6.43
CA ARG A 118 -13.60 -2.36 -7.77
C ARG A 118 -14.19 -0.94 -7.73
N ALA A 119 -15.16 -0.69 -6.87
CA ALA A 119 -15.75 0.64 -6.72
C ALA A 119 -14.71 1.65 -6.21
N VAL A 120 -13.95 1.29 -5.18
CA VAL A 120 -12.87 2.13 -4.63
C VAL A 120 -11.76 2.33 -5.66
N GLU A 121 -11.32 1.27 -6.35
CA GLU A 121 -10.33 1.35 -7.44
C GLU A 121 -10.75 2.34 -8.53
N THR A 122 -12.04 2.37 -8.87
CA THR A 122 -12.58 3.28 -9.90
C THR A 122 -12.54 4.73 -9.44
N ILE A 123 -12.92 5.00 -8.19
CA ILE A 123 -12.93 6.35 -7.61
C ILE A 123 -11.50 6.87 -7.47
N ASP A 124 -10.61 6.09 -6.87
CA ASP A 124 -9.22 6.47 -6.67
C ASP A 124 -8.50 6.72 -8.00
N LYS A 125 -8.77 5.90 -9.02
CA LYS A 125 -8.22 6.10 -10.36
C LYS A 125 -8.70 7.42 -10.98
N LYS A 126 -10.01 7.71 -10.94
CA LYS A 126 -10.57 8.97 -11.46
C LYS A 126 -9.98 10.20 -10.78
N ASN A 127 -9.84 10.16 -9.46
CA ASN A 127 -9.22 11.25 -8.70
C ASN A 127 -7.75 11.45 -9.09
N LEU A 128 -7.02 10.36 -9.27
CA LEU A 128 -5.62 10.42 -9.68
C LEU A 128 -5.46 10.92 -11.13
N GLU A 129 -6.37 10.56 -12.04
CA GLU A 129 -6.45 11.09 -13.42
C GLU A 129 -6.71 12.60 -13.42
N PHE A 130 -7.70 13.07 -12.66
CA PHE A 130 -7.97 14.50 -12.49
C PHE A 130 -6.73 15.27 -12.04
N TRP A 131 -6.02 14.76 -11.02
CA TRP A 131 -4.80 15.40 -10.55
C TRP A 131 -3.66 15.30 -11.56
N LYS A 132 -3.54 14.21 -12.32
CA LYS A 132 -2.55 14.07 -13.40
C LYS A 132 -2.76 15.14 -14.47
N GLU A 133 -4.00 15.38 -14.88
CA GLU A 133 -4.36 16.45 -15.83
C GLU A 133 -4.02 17.84 -15.28
N LYS A 134 -4.36 18.11 -14.01
CA LYS A 134 -3.99 19.37 -13.34
C LYS A 134 -2.48 19.59 -13.25
N ARG A 135 -1.68 18.52 -13.08
CA ARG A 135 -0.21 18.61 -13.11
C ARG A 135 0.34 18.78 -14.52
N ALA A 136 -0.33 18.25 -15.54
CA ALA A 136 0.12 18.40 -16.92
C ALA A 136 0.09 19.89 -17.35
N THR A 137 -0.91 20.66 -16.90
CA THR A 137 -0.98 22.10 -17.17
C THR A 137 0.11 22.91 -16.46
N ALA A 138 0.72 22.39 -15.39
CA ALA A 138 1.87 23.00 -14.71
C ALA A 138 3.19 22.88 -15.49
N ASN A 139 3.23 22.06 -16.54
CA ASN A 139 4.38 21.93 -17.43
C ASN A 139 4.33 22.89 -18.62
N ASP A 140 3.23 23.64 -18.76
CA ASP A 140 3.10 24.68 -19.78
C ASP A 140 3.97 25.89 -19.40
N PRO A 141 5.00 26.23 -20.19
CA PRO A 141 5.88 27.36 -19.89
C PRO A 141 5.15 28.72 -19.85
N ASN A 142 3.95 28.81 -20.43
CA ASN A 142 3.12 30.02 -20.41
C ASN A 142 2.20 30.13 -19.19
N LYS A 143 2.11 29.09 -18.33
CA LYS A 143 1.28 29.05 -17.12
C LYS A 143 2.15 28.78 -15.88
N SER A 144 2.86 29.82 -15.44
CA SER A 144 3.88 29.74 -14.38
C SER A 144 3.34 29.41 -12.98
N GLU A 145 2.05 29.66 -12.72
CA GLU A 145 1.48 29.65 -11.37
C GLU A 145 1.55 28.28 -10.68
N ASN A 146 1.56 27.17 -11.42
CA ASN A 146 1.51 25.82 -10.84
C ASN A 146 2.80 25.00 -10.97
N LYS A 147 3.93 25.61 -11.37
CA LYS A 147 5.21 24.90 -11.60
C LYS A 147 5.66 24.00 -10.43
N PHE A 148 5.26 24.35 -9.20
CA PHE A 148 5.53 23.57 -7.99
C PHE A 148 4.84 22.19 -7.96
N LEU A 149 3.87 21.92 -8.86
CA LEU A 149 3.20 20.62 -9.04
C LEU A 149 3.85 19.74 -10.12
N ASN A 150 4.96 20.17 -10.73
CA ASN A 150 5.71 19.35 -11.67
C ASN A 150 6.21 18.08 -10.97
N ALA A 151 5.78 16.90 -11.44
CA ALA A 151 6.06 15.63 -10.79
C ALA A 151 7.56 15.31 -10.65
N THR A 152 8.40 15.75 -11.60
CA THR A 152 9.86 15.59 -11.54
C THR A 152 10.46 16.44 -10.43
N LEU A 153 10.06 17.71 -10.33
CA LEU A 153 10.49 18.60 -9.26
C LEU A 153 10.02 18.10 -7.89
N VAL A 154 8.75 17.70 -7.79
CA VAL A 154 8.16 17.14 -6.57
C VAL A 154 8.89 15.87 -6.14
N SER A 155 9.19 14.96 -7.07
CA SER A 155 9.94 13.73 -6.79
C SER A 155 11.42 13.96 -6.47
N GLY A 156 11.94 15.17 -6.72
CA GLY A 156 13.27 15.59 -6.29
C GLY A 156 13.33 16.00 -4.81
N ILE A 157 12.18 16.22 -4.17
CA ILE A 157 12.11 16.61 -2.75
C ILE A 157 12.43 15.39 -1.88
N SER A 158 13.21 15.60 -0.82
CA SER A 158 13.59 14.54 0.10
C SER A 158 12.35 13.94 0.79
N THR A 159 12.43 12.67 1.19
CA THR A 159 11.34 12.01 1.93
C THR A 159 11.01 12.70 3.26
N LYS A 160 11.94 13.50 3.81
CA LYS A 160 11.73 14.21 5.08
C LYS A 160 10.97 15.52 4.89
N ASP A 161 11.12 16.15 3.73
CA ASP A 161 10.68 17.53 3.49
C ASP A 161 9.42 17.61 2.60
N ILE A 162 9.04 16.52 1.93
CA ILE A 162 7.94 16.51 0.95
C ILE A 162 6.60 17.02 1.52
N PHE A 163 6.28 16.69 2.77
CA PHE A 163 5.04 17.16 3.41
C PHE A 163 5.04 18.63 3.80
N GLU A 164 6.20 19.29 3.76
CA GLU A 164 6.35 20.74 3.97
C GLU A 164 6.39 21.51 2.64
N SER A 165 6.29 20.81 1.51
CA SER A 165 6.34 21.41 0.19
C SER A 165 5.07 22.20 -0.17
N LYS A 166 5.23 23.20 -1.04
CA LYS A 166 4.11 23.94 -1.66
C LYS A 166 3.15 23.02 -2.40
N ALA A 167 3.65 21.93 -3.00
CA ALA A 167 2.83 20.95 -3.70
C ALA A 167 1.83 20.26 -2.78
N VAL A 168 2.30 19.78 -1.62
CA VAL A 168 1.45 19.14 -0.63
C VAL A 168 0.47 20.14 -0.01
N ALA A 169 0.92 21.35 0.31
CA ALA A 169 0.03 22.41 0.80
C ALA A 169 -1.12 22.70 -0.17
N TYR A 170 -0.83 22.79 -1.47
CA TYR A 170 -1.83 23.02 -2.50
C TYR A 170 -2.82 21.86 -2.64
N ILE A 171 -2.36 20.60 -2.64
CA ILE A 171 -3.26 19.44 -2.67
C ILE A 171 -4.20 19.45 -1.46
N CYS A 172 -3.66 19.65 -0.24
CA CYS A 172 -4.50 19.75 0.96
C CYS A 172 -5.50 20.91 0.89
N GLU A 173 -5.15 22.02 0.23
CA GLU A 173 -6.04 23.17 0.09
C GLU A 173 -7.21 22.86 -0.85
N LYS A 174 -6.94 22.17 -1.97
CA LYS A 174 -7.85 21.98 -3.10
C LYS A 174 -8.61 20.65 -3.10
N THR A 175 -8.23 19.69 -2.26
CA THR A 175 -8.93 18.40 -2.12
C THR A 175 -9.94 18.45 -0.97
N SER A 176 -11.18 18.07 -1.25
CA SER A 176 -12.14 17.67 -0.20
C SER A 176 -11.86 16.22 0.22
N TRP A 177 -11.91 15.96 1.52
CA TRP A 177 -11.67 14.65 2.09
C TRP A 177 -13.00 14.16 2.65
N ASP A 178 -13.76 13.41 1.84
CA ASP A 178 -15.16 13.07 2.12
C ASP A 178 -15.36 12.38 3.49
N ASP A 179 -14.35 11.64 3.95
CA ASP A 179 -14.36 10.94 5.24
C ASP A 179 -13.87 11.78 6.43
N TYR A 180 -13.47 13.03 6.21
CA TYR A 180 -12.93 13.92 7.24
C TYR A 180 -13.84 15.15 7.42
N LYS A 181 -14.43 15.29 8.62
CA LYS A 181 -15.23 16.48 8.98
C LYS A 181 -14.39 17.77 9.05
N GLU A 182 -13.08 17.64 9.21
CA GLU A 182 -12.11 18.73 9.27
C GLU A 182 -11.22 18.75 8.03
N LYS A 183 -10.60 19.89 7.73
CA LYS A 183 -9.67 19.98 6.60
C LYS A 183 -8.35 19.30 6.96
N ILE A 184 -8.02 18.20 6.28
CA ILE A 184 -6.73 17.51 6.47
C ILE A 184 -5.60 18.45 6.06
N SER A 185 -4.57 18.52 6.92
CA SER A 185 -3.35 19.28 6.66
C SER A 185 -2.12 18.46 7.04
N PRO A 186 -0.94 18.76 6.48
CA PRO A 186 0.30 18.09 6.87
C PRO A 186 0.58 18.24 8.37
N LYS A 187 0.23 19.38 8.96
CA LYS A 187 0.39 19.65 10.40
C LYS A 187 -0.42 18.68 11.25
N LEU A 188 -1.66 18.36 10.86
CA LEU A 188 -2.51 17.39 11.54
C LEU A 188 -1.90 15.98 11.51
N LEU A 189 -1.24 15.63 10.41
CA LEU A 189 -0.65 14.31 10.20
C LEU A 189 0.71 14.12 10.89
N LYS A 190 1.42 15.19 11.24
CA LYS A 190 2.80 15.13 11.74
C LYS A 190 2.88 14.39 13.09
N ASN A 191 3.65 13.32 13.15
CA ASN A 191 3.87 12.48 14.35
C ASN A 191 2.59 11.97 15.03
N ILE A 192 1.49 11.81 14.28
CA ILE A 192 0.19 11.40 14.83
C ILE A 192 0.15 9.93 15.28
N TYR A 193 1.12 9.10 14.86
CA TYR A 193 1.15 7.66 15.14
C TYR A 193 0.93 7.31 16.62
N GLU A 194 1.68 7.93 17.54
CA GLU A 194 1.62 7.62 18.98
C GLU A 194 0.25 7.92 19.60
N ILE A 195 -0.49 8.86 18.99
CA ILE A 195 -1.85 9.23 19.39
C ILE A 195 -2.82 8.20 18.79
N ASP A 196 -2.72 7.93 17.50
CA ASP A 196 -3.70 7.10 16.81
C ASP A 196 -3.62 5.61 17.17
N VAL A 197 -2.45 5.10 17.56
CA VAL A 197 -2.34 3.71 18.03
C VAL A 197 -3.19 3.44 19.28
N LYS A 198 -3.58 4.48 20.02
CA LYS A 198 -4.47 4.40 21.18
C LYS A 198 -5.96 4.46 20.78
N ARG A 199 -6.25 4.93 19.57
CA ARG A 199 -7.60 5.07 19.01
C ARG A 199 -8.01 3.79 18.26
N PRO A 200 -9.29 3.64 17.89
CA PRO A 200 -9.69 2.64 16.92
C PRO A 200 -8.89 2.80 15.62
N TYR A 201 -8.39 1.70 15.05
CA TYR A 201 -7.36 1.81 14.04
C TYR A 201 -7.87 2.39 12.71
N HIS A 202 -9.18 2.40 12.46
CA HIS A 202 -9.73 3.07 11.27
C HIS A 202 -9.29 4.55 11.17
N ILE A 203 -9.10 5.24 12.31
CA ILE A 203 -8.58 6.61 12.34
C ILE A 203 -7.16 6.66 11.78
N PHE A 204 -6.31 5.73 12.20
CA PHE A 204 -4.94 5.65 11.70
C PHE A 204 -4.88 5.22 10.23
N SER A 205 -5.74 4.27 9.82
CA SER A 205 -5.88 3.87 8.42
C SER A 205 -6.22 5.08 7.54
N LEU A 206 -7.15 5.93 8.00
CA LEU A 206 -7.53 7.16 7.30
C LEU A 206 -6.35 8.13 7.17
N HIS A 207 -5.55 8.33 8.21
CA HIS A 207 -4.36 9.19 8.13
C HIS A 207 -3.30 8.66 7.16
N ILE A 208 -3.04 7.35 7.14
CA ILE A 208 -2.14 6.75 6.14
C ILE A 208 -2.71 6.93 4.73
N GLU A 209 -4.00 6.64 4.54
CA GLU A 209 -4.68 6.78 3.26
C GLU A 209 -4.57 8.21 2.73
N CYS A 210 -4.89 9.20 3.56
CA CYS A 210 -4.79 10.60 3.18
C CYS A 210 -3.35 11.00 2.87
N ALA A 211 -2.37 10.59 3.68
CA ALA A 211 -0.97 10.87 3.43
C ALA A 211 -0.50 10.27 2.09
N MET A 212 -0.89 9.02 1.79
CA MET A 212 -0.58 8.35 0.52
C MET A 212 -1.28 9.04 -0.67
N LYS A 213 -2.57 9.39 -0.53
CA LYS A 213 -3.34 10.11 -1.56
C LYS A 213 -2.74 11.48 -1.85
N ILE A 214 -2.34 12.24 -0.82
CA ILE A 214 -1.65 13.53 -0.99
C ILE A 214 -0.40 13.37 -1.85
N LEU A 215 0.45 12.39 -1.55
CA LEU A 215 1.68 12.13 -2.32
C LEU A 215 1.39 11.70 -3.77
N ASN A 216 0.37 10.87 -3.98
CA ASN A 216 -0.07 10.48 -5.32
C ASN A 216 -0.60 11.68 -6.13
N TYR A 217 -1.40 12.55 -5.50
CA TYR A 217 -2.01 13.71 -6.14
C TYR A 217 -1.01 14.84 -6.43
N CYS A 218 0.03 15.01 -5.62
CA CYS A 218 1.10 15.96 -5.93
C CYS A 218 2.13 15.41 -6.94
N GLY A 219 2.05 14.12 -7.28
CA GLY A 219 2.94 13.48 -8.26
C GLY A 219 4.26 12.98 -7.68
N TYR A 220 4.36 12.81 -6.36
CA TYR A 220 5.56 12.31 -5.70
C TYR A 220 5.81 10.84 -6.05
N HIS A 221 6.85 10.61 -6.84
CA HIS A 221 7.19 9.31 -7.43
C HIS A 221 5.98 8.62 -8.10
N SER A 222 5.11 9.38 -8.78
CA SER A 222 3.92 8.81 -9.42
C SER A 222 4.23 8.01 -10.70
N ASP A 223 3.25 7.24 -11.17
CA ASP A 223 3.35 6.58 -12.47
C ASP A 223 3.19 7.54 -13.65
N THR A 224 4.12 7.39 -14.60
CA THR A 224 4.17 8.18 -15.83
C THR A 224 3.37 7.51 -16.96
N GLY A 225 3.18 6.19 -16.90
CA GLY A 225 2.46 5.38 -17.89
C GLY A 225 0.95 5.26 -17.62
N ASN A 226 0.40 4.09 -17.97
CA ASN A 226 -0.99 3.74 -17.66
C ASN A 226 -1.22 3.83 -16.16
N LEU A 227 -2.21 4.64 -15.79
CA LEU A 227 -2.50 4.91 -14.40
C LEU A 227 -3.22 3.72 -13.79
N GLU A 228 -2.58 3.04 -12.86
CA GLU A 228 -3.22 2.06 -11.98
C GLU A 228 -3.80 2.75 -10.74
N SER A 229 -4.83 2.13 -10.16
CA SER A 229 -5.39 2.64 -8.92
C SER A 229 -4.36 2.52 -7.78
N PRO A 230 -4.17 3.55 -6.93
CA PRO A 230 -3.32 3.45 -5.75
C PRO A 230 -3.92 2.61 -4.61
N THR A 231 -5.15 2.10 -4.76
CA THR A 231 -5.88 1.41 -3.68
C THR A 231 -5.07 0.29 -3.03
N HIS A 232 -4.41 -0.58 -3.80
CA HIS A 232 -3.64 -1.69 -3.21
C HIS A 232 -2.37 -1.20 -2.52
N ASP A 233 -1.64 -0.25 -3.10
CA ASP A 233 -0.49 0.41 -2.47
C ASP A 233 -0.87 1.03 -1.12
N ILE A 234 -2.02 1.70 -1.05
CA ILE A 234 -2.57 2.27 0.17
C ILE A 234 -2.90 1.18 1.18
N SER A 235 -3.61 0.12 0.77
CA SER A 235 -3.92 -1.01 1.64
C SER A 235 -2.65 -1.63 2.22
N HIS A 236 -1.63 -1.87 1.39
CA HIS A 236 -0.32 -2.36 1.85
C HIS A 236 0.34 -1.40 2.83
N ALA A 237 0.32 -0.09 2.57
CA ALA A 237 0.84 0.92 3.49
C ALA A 237 0.20 0.84 4.88
N ILE A 238 -1.11 0.65 4.92
CA ILE A 238 -1.90 0.59 6.16
C ILE A 238 -1.57 -0.66 6.98
N TYR A 239 -1.61 -1.84 6.36
CA TYR A 239 -1.28 -3.10 7.05
C TYR A 239 0.21 -3.16 7.43
N GLY A 240 1.07 -2.65 6.56
CA GLY A 240 2.52 -2.58 6.73
C GLY A 240 2.96 -1.81 7.96
N ALA A 241 2.24 -0.75 8.32
CA ALA A 241 2.53 0.12 9.46
C ALA A 241 2.40 -0.57 10.83
N LYS A 242 1.87 -1.81 10.86
CA LYS A 242 1.86 -2.66 12.07
C LYS A 242 3.06 -3.59 12.20
N CYS A 243 3.88 -3.73 11.17
CA CYS A 243 5.06 -4.58 11.21
C CYS A 243 6.31 -3.78 11.56
N ASP A 244 7.37 -4.47 12.00
CA ASP A 244 8.68 -3.85 12.24
C ASP A 244 9.33 -3.43 10.90
N TYR A 245 9.06 -4.20 9.84
CA TYR A 245 9.65 -4.03 8.53
C TYR A 245 8.60 -4.12 7.43
N PHE A 246 8.75 -3.28 6.39
CA PHE A 246 8.00 -3.36 5.14
C PHE A 246 8.96 -3.60 3.97
N ILE A 247 8.73 -4.62 3.16
CA ILE A 247 9.60 -4.99 2.04
C ILE A 247 8.84 -4.87 0.72
N THR A 248 9.39 -4.12 -0.22
CA THR A 248 8.85 -3.97 -1.58
C THR A 248 9.96 -4.00 -2.63
N ARG A 249 9.61 -4.33 -3.87
CA ARG A 249 10.45 -4.14 -5.05
C ARG A 249 10.07 -2.90 -5.85
N ASP A 250 8.96 -2.25 -5.53
CA ASP A 250 8.58 -1.00 -6.15
C ASP A 250 9.34 0.17 -5.51
N LYS A 251 10.22 0.76 -6.31
CA LYS A 251 11.02 1.93 -5.93
C LYS A 251 10.13 3.15 -5.63
N LYS A 252 9.01 3.30 -6.34
CA LYS A 252 8.09 4.43 -6.17
C LYS A 252 7.33 4.33 -4.86
N LEU A 253 6.69 3.19 -4.61
CA LEU A 253 6.06 2.89 -3.33
C LEU A 253 7.07 3.00 -2.17
N PHE A 254 8.30 2.51 -2.34
CA PHE A 254 9.36 2.66 -1.33
C PHE A 254 9.56 4.11 -0.87
N PHE A 255 9.68 5.07 -1.81
CA PHE A 255 9.86 6.48 -1.44
C PHE A 255 8.60 7.08 -0.81
N ARG A 256 7.41 6.76 -1.34
CA ARG A 256 6.13 7.18 -0.75
C ARG A 256 6.00 6.70 0.70
N LEU A 257 6.23 5.41 0.96
CA LEU A 257 6.15 4.85 2.31
C LEU A 257 7.20 5.44 3.24
N LYS A 258 8.43 5.66 2.77
CA LYS A 258 9.45 6.34 3.59
C LYS A 258 9.01 7.74 4.01
N ALA A 259 8.42 8.50 3.09
CA ALA A 259 7.90 9.82 3.41
C ALA A 259 6.71 9.76 4.37
N VAL A 260 5.72 8.92 4.09
CA VAL A 260 4.51 8.76 4.93
C VAL A 260 4.88 8.29 6.33
N TYR A 261 5.67 7.21 6.45
CA TYR A 261 6.01 6.67 7.76
C TYR A 261 6.88 7.63 8.56
N PHE A 262 7.82 8.33 7.92
CA PHE A 262 8.58 9.39 8.58
C PHE A 262 7.67 10.51 9.09
N TRP A 263 6.78 11.02 8.25
CA TRP A 263 5.93 12.15 8.59
C TRP A 263 4.93 11.83 9.70
N LEU A 264 4.27 10.66 9.62
CA LEU A 264 3.29 10.22 10.60
C LEU A 264 3.93 9.73 11.92
N GLY A 265 5.25 9.50 11.95
CA GLY A 265 5.95 8.93 13.11
C GLY A 265 5.81 7.41 13.25
N VAL A 266 5.60 6.69 12.15
CA VAL A 266 5.45 5.23 12.14
C VAL A 266 6.82 4.57 12.32
N PRO A 267 6.99 3.63 13.28
CA PRO A 267 8.29 3.01 13.57
C PRO A 267 8.73 1.96 12.52
N THR A 268 7.84 1.54 11.64
CA THR A 268 8.10 0.54 10.59
C THR A 268 9.22 1.01 9.66
N LYS A 269 10.22 0.14 9.46
CA LYS A 269 11.33 0.41 8.54
C LYS A 269 11.04 -0.15 7.16
N VAL A 270 11.10 0.70 6.13
CA VAL A 270 10.85 0.33 4.74
C VAL A 270 12.15 -0.06 4.04
N PHE A 271 12.16 -1.21 3.36
CA PHE A 271 13.30 -1.73 2.61
C PHE A 271 12.93 -1.99 1.15
N LEU A 272 13.82 -1.58 0.25
CA LEU A 272 13.75 -1.91 -1.17
C LEU A 272 14.53 -3.20 -1.44
N CYS A 273 13.83 -4.26 -1.81
CA CYS A 273 14.45 -5.51 -2.26
C CYS A 273 15.01 -5.33 -3.68
N LYS A 274 16.33 -5.45 -3.81
CA LYS A 274 17.02 -5.47 -5.12
C LYS A 274 17.22 -6.92 -5.56
N GLY A 275 17.17 -7.19 -6.86
CA GLY A 275 17.14 -8.54 -7.45
C GLY A 275 18.44 -9.35 -7.37
N LYS A 276 19.05 -9.48 -6.19
CA LYS A 276 20.12 -10.46 -5.94
C LYS A 276 19.72 -11.40 -4.81
#